data_AF-A0A2D7WJZ7-F1
#
_entry.id   AF-A0A2D7WJZ7-F1
#
_cell.length_a   1.000
_cell.length_b   1.000
_cell.length_c   1.000
_cell.angle_alpha   90.00
_cell.angle_beta   90.00
_cell.angle_gamma   90.00
#
_symmetry.space_group_name_H-M   'P 1'
#
loop_
_entity.id
_entity.type
_entity.pdbx_description
1 polymer ?
#
loop_
_entity_poly.entity_id
_entity_poly.type
_entity_poly.pdbx_seq_one_letter_code
_entity_poly.pdbx_strand_id
1 'polypeptide(L)' 'MTQAQTITIDGKEYDLESLSSEAKNQLMNVRVADQKIATTQQDLAVLQTARNAYARALSEALPKVNQ' A
#
# COMPACT_ATOMS: atom_id res chain seq x y z
N MET A 1 -28.04 -22.41 -8.63
CA MET A 1 -26.70 -22.97 -8.39
C MET A 1 -25.90 -21.88 -7.67
N THR A 2 -25.55 -22.08 -6.40
CA THR A 2 -24.70 -21.15 -5.65
C THR A 2 -23.28 -21.25 -6.18
N GLN A 3 -22.76 -20.18 -6.80
CA GLN A 3 -21.34 -20.11 -7.10
C GLN A 3 -20.60 -19.97 -5.76
N ALA A 4 -19.83 -20.98 -5.38
CA ALA A 4 -18.95 -20.90 -4.22
C ALA A 4 -17.90 -19.82 -4.50
N GLN A 5 -17.83 -18.80 -3.66
CA GLN A 5 -16.85 -17.73 -3.82
C GLN A 5 -15.53 -18.19 -3.24
N THR A 6 -14.64 -18.69 -4.09
CA THR A 6 -13.31 -19.14 -3.69
C THR A 6 -12.37 -17.95 -3.54
N ILE A 7 -11.55 -17.96 -2.49
CA ILE A 7 -10.49 -16.98 -2.26
C ILE A 7 -9.17 -17.69 -2.05
N THR A 8 -8.08 -17.03 -2.44
CA THR A 8 -6.73 -17.53 -2.22
C THR A 8 -6.12 -16.84 -1.01
N ILE A 9 -5.72 -17.62 0.00
CA ILE A 9 -4.98 -17.15 1.18
C ILE A 9 -3.69 -17.97 1.24
N ASP A 10 -2.54 -17.30 1.31
CA ASP A 10 -1.21 -17.95 1.34
C ASP A 10 -0.98 -18.98 0.23
N GLY A 11 -1.50 -18.70 -0.97
CA GLY A 11 -1.36 -19.57 -2.15
C GLY A 11 -2.25 -20.81 -2.15
N LYS A 12 -3.18 -20.95 -1.18
CA LYS A 12 -4.17 -22.02 -1.14
C LYS A 12 -5.57 -21.48 -1.38
N GLU A 13 -6.37 -22.24 -2.12
CA GLU A 13 -7.78 -21.91 -2.36
C GLU A 13 -8.64 -22.38 -1.20
N TYR A 14 -9.53 -21.48 -0.76
CA TYR A 14 -10.53 -21.73 0.27
C TYR A 14 -11.89 -21.30 -0.24
N ASP A 15 -12.91 -22.09 0.01
CA ASP A 15 -14.29 -21.64 -0.15
C ASP A 15 -14.59 -20.62 0.96
N LEU A 16 -14.96 -19.39 0.59
CA LEU A 16 -15.27 -18.33 1.52
C LEU A 16 -16.38 -18.75 2.49
N GLU A 17 -17.37 -19.52 2.04
CA GLU A 17 -18.45 -19.98 2.92
C GLU A 17 -18.02 -21.04 3.93
N SER A 18 -16.92 -21.74 3.66
CA SER A 18 -16.34 -22.73 4.58
C SER A 18 -15.52 -22.11 5.72
N LEU A 19 -15.21 -20.82 5.65
CA LEU A 19 -14.41 -20.12 6.65
C LEU A 19 -15.22 -19.77 7.91
N SER A 20 -14.57 -19.84 9.07
CA SER A 20 -15.16 -19.39 10.34
C SER A 20 -15.44 -17.88 10.32
N SER A 21 -16.32 -17.43 11.21
CA SER A 21 -16.59 -15.99 11.45
C SER A 21 -15.32 -15.22 11.75
N GLU A 22 -14.45 -15.78 12.58
CA GLU A 22 -13.18 -15.17 12.97
C GLU A 22 -12.25 -15.05 11.76
N ALA A 23 -12.15 -16.09 10.94
CA ALA A 23 -11.34 -16.07 9.73
C ALA A 23 -11.84 -15.01 8.72
N LYS A 24 -13.17 -14.91 8.51
CA LYS A 24 -13.77 -13.87 7.68
C LYS A 24 -13.48 -12.45 8.21
N ASN A 25 -13.55 -12.26 9.53
CA ASN A 25 -13.23 -10.98 10.17
C ASN A 25 -11.75 -10.60 10.00
N GLN A 26 -10.83 -11.54 10.20
CA GLN A 26 -9.41 -11.26 10.02
C GLN A 26 -9.05 -10.99 8.55
N LEU A 27 -9.67 -11.72 7.61
CA LEU A 27 -9.52 -11.43 6.18
C LEU A 27 -9.92 -10.00 5.84
N MET A 28 -11.03 -9.50 6.40
CA MET A 28 -11.45 -8.11 6.23
C MET A 28 -10.43 -7.13 6.82
N ASN A 29 -9.92 -7.41 8.03
CA ASN A 29 -8.90 -6.57 8.66
C ASN A 29 -7.62 -6.48 7.83
N VAL A 30 -7.15 -7.61 7.29
CA VAL A 30 -5.98 -7.66 6.40
C VAL A 30 -6.21 -6.81 5.16
N ARG A 31 -7.36 -6.97 4.47
CA ARG A 31 -7.68 -6.16 3.28
C ARG A 31 -7.70 -4.67 3.56
N VAL A 32 -8.23 -4.26 4.72
CA VAL A 32 -8.22 -2.85 5.14
C VAL A 32 -6.79 -2.36 5.40
N ALA A 33 -5.95 -3.17 6.04
CA ALA A 33 -4.54 -2.84 6.25
C ALA A 33 -3.80 -2.68 4.92
N ASP A 34 -3.97 -3.64 3.99
CA ASP A 34 -3.36 -3.60 2.66
C ASP A 34 -3.76 -2.35 1.88
N GLN A 35 -5.04 -1.99 1.91
CA GLN A 35 -5.53 -0.78 1.25
C GLN A 35 -4.87 0.49 1.84
N LYS A 36 -4.73 0.56 3.17
CA LYS A 36 -4.07 1.69 3.82
C LYS A 36 -2.58 1.75 3.48
N ILE A 37 -1.90 0.61 3.46
CA ILE A 37 -0.48 0.51 3.06
C ILE A 37 -0.32 1.03 1.64
N ALA A 38 -1.16 0.61 0.70
CA ALA A 38 -1.11 1.08 -0.68
C ALA A 38 -1.30 2.60 -0.79
N THR A 39 -2.27 3.17 -0.07
CA THR A 39 -2.48 4.62 -0.01
C THR A 39 -1.26 5.35 0.57
N THR A 40 -0.71 4.87 1.69
CA THR A 40 0.49 5.48 2.29
C THR A 40 1.71 5.40 1.37
N GLN A 41 1.88 4.33 0.61
CA GLN A 41 2.94 4.23 -0.39
C GLN A 41 2.78 5.27 -1.51
N GLN A 42 1.55 5.53 -1.94
CA GLN A 42 1.26 6.60 -2.91
C GLN A 42 1.61 7.98 -2.36
N ASP A 43 1.19 8.29 -1.13
CA ASP A 43 1.52 9.56 -0.47
C ASP A 43 3.04 9.72 -0.31
N LEU A 44 3.73 8.63 0.07
CA LEU A 44 5.18 8.62 0.19
C LEU A 44 5.86 8.95 -1.15
N ALA A 45 5.39 8.41 -2.27
CA ALA A 45 5.94 8.71 -3.59
C ALA A 45 5.78 10.19 -3.97
N VAL A 46 4.64 10.79 -3.64
CA VAL A 46 4.39 12.23 -3.81
C VAL A 46 5.38 13.06 -2.98
N LEU A 47 5.52 12.72 -1.70
CA LEU A 47 6.43 13.41 -0.77
C LEU A 47 7.90 13.28 -1.19
N GLN A 48 8.32 12.11 -1.67
CA GLN A 48 9.66 11.89 -2.20
C GLN A 48 9.94 12.77 -3.42
N THR A 49 8.97 12.90 -4.31
CA THR A 49 9.08 13.80 -5.49
C THR A 49 9.23 15.25 -5.05
N ALA A 50 8.38 15.73 -4.14
CA ALA A 50 8.44 17.09 -3.61
C ALA A 50 9.79 17.36 -2.92
N ARG A 51 10.25 16.44 -2.06
CA ARG A 51 11.56 16.52 -1.39
C ARG A 51 12.70 16.65 -2.39
N ASN A 52 12.69 15.87 -3.47
CA ASN A 52 13.71 15.93 -4.50
C ASN A 52 13.70 17.28 -5.25
N ALA A 53 12.51 17.81 -5.56
CA ALA A 53 12.38 19.14 -6.15
C ALA A 53 12.92 20.23 -5.23
N TYR A 54 12.58 20.20 -3.94
CA TYR A 54 13.07 21.17 -2.96
C TYR A 54 14.58 21.06 -2.75
N ALA A 55 15.15 19.86 -2.74
CA ALA A 55 16.60 19.67 -2.62
C ALA A 55 17.35 20.28 -3.83
N ARG A 56 16.81 20.15 -5.05
CA ARG A 56 17.37 20.79 -6.25
C ARG A 56 17.30 22.31 -6.16
N ALA A 57 16.12 22.84 -5.85
CA ALA A 57 15.93 24.28 -5.69
C ALA A 57 16.86 24.88 -4.61
N LEU A 58 17.04 24.17 -3.49
CA LEU A 58 18.02 24.55 -2.47
C LEU A 58 19.43 24.56 -3.05
N SER A 59 19.86 23.51 -3.75
CA SER A 59 21.19 23.44 -4.37
C SER A 59 21.45 24.57 -5.35
N GLU A 60 20.42 25.04 -6.08
CA GLU A 60 20.51 26.16 -7.01
C GLU A 60 20.57 27.52 -6.30
N ALA A 61 19.91 27.64 -5.14
CA ALA A 61 19.88 28.85 -4.33
C ALA A 61 21.12 29.03 -3.44
N LEU A 62 21.88 27.96 -3.18
CA LEU A 62 23.10 28.04 -2.40
C LEU A 62 24.19 28.83 -3.15
N PRO A 63 25.03 29.62 -2.43
CA PRO A 63 26.17 30.28 -3.04
C PRO A 63 27.05 29.27 -3.75
N LYS A 64 27.34 29.51 -5.02
CA LYS A 64 28.34 28.73 -5.74
C LYS A 64 29.68 29.07 -5.11
N VAL A 65 30.23 28.15 -4.32
CA VAL A 65 31.64 28.24 -3.92
C VAL A 65 32.43 28.23 -5.23
N ASN A 66 33.17 29.31 -5.48
CA ASN A 66 33.83 29.62 -6.75
C ASN A 66 34.54 28.40 -7.37
N GLN A 67 34.43 28.29 -8.70
CA GLN A 67 35.24 27.41 -9.56
C GLN A 67 36.74 27.59 -9.30
#